data_AF-A0A918KWF5-F1
#
_entry.id   AF-A0A918KWF5-F1
#
_cell.length_a   1.000
_cell.length_b   1.000
_cell.length_c   1.000
_cell.angle_alpha   90.00
_cell.angle_beta   90.00
_cell.angle_gamma   90.00
#
_symmetry.space_group_name_H-M   'P 1'
#
loop_
_entity.id
_entity.type
_entity.pdbx_description
1 polymer ?
#
loop_
_entity_poly.entity_id
_entity_poly.type
_entity_poly.pdbx_seq_one_letter_code
_entity_poly.pdbx_strand_id
1 'polypeptide(L)'
;MTTPDHPTPILSPSITVLGADRVATDQDHALLIAAQALLSQDAHFQALTTPTLSRCEVNAGLEDTAPGYLYLRYDVPRAVPQEFWAHWGHSNHIAFKSGQVSVARPKATRVEENQDNT
;
A
#
# COMPACT_ATOMS: atom_id res chain seq x y z
N MET A 1 25.95 35.04 9.26
CA MET A 1 25.09 34.10 9.99
C MET A 1 24.36 33.29 8.95
N THR A 2 24.81 32.05 8.69
CA THR A 2 24.26 31.21 7.63
C THR A 2 23.77 29.94 8.31
N THR A 3 22.47 29.82 8.53
CA THR A 3 21.84 28.58 9.00
C THR A 3 21.93 27.55 7.87
N PRO A 4 22.42 26.32 8.14
CA PRO A 4 22.32 25.25 7.17
C PRO A 4 20.86 24.82 7.02
N ASP A 5 20.38 24.90 5.79
CA ASP A 5 19.16 24.27 5.28
C ASP A 5 19.31 22.75 5.49
N HIS A 6 18.69 22.23 6.56
CA HIS A 6 18.59 20.79 6.75
C HIS A 6 17.51 20.28 5.80
N PRO A 7 17.82 19.36 4.86
CA PRO A 7 16.78 18.61 4.19
C PRO A 7 16.00 17.84 5.25
N THR A 8 14.72 18.18 5.43
CA THR A 8 13.85 17.43 6.33
C THR A 8 13.89 15.97 5.88
N PRO A 9 14.22 15.01 6.76
CA PRO A 9 14.17 13.61 6.38
C PRO A 9 12.75 13.32 5.91
N ILE A 10 12.63 12.87 4.67
CA ILE A 10 11.36 12.41 4.11
C ILE A 10 11.02 11.15 4.92
N LEU A 11 10.20 11.31 5.95
CA LEU A 11 9.74 10.20 6.77
C LEU A 11 9.03 9.25 5.83
N SER A 12 9.63 8.09 5.59
CA SER A 12 8.95 7.02 4.86
C SER A 12 7.65 6.74 5.61
N PRO A 13 6.50 6.69 4.94
CA PRO A 13 5.22 6.53 5.62
C PRO A 13 5.20 5.18 6.34
N SER A 14 5.20 5.22 7.67
CA SER A 14 5.06 4.05 8.52
C SER A 14 3.62 3.54 8.47
N ILE A 15 3.44 2.23 8.33
CA ILE A 15 2.12 1.59 8.38
C ILE A 15 1.63 1.61 9.83
N THR A 16 0.49 2.26 10.08
CA THR A 16 -0.18 2.21 11.39
C THR A 16 -1.24 1.12 11.40
N VAL A 17 -1.24 0.22 12.39
CA VAL A 17 -2.30 -0.78 12.52
C VAL A 17 -3.37 -0.25 13.47
N LEU A 18 -4.62 -0.25 13.02
CA LEU A 18 -5.80 0.18 13.78
C LEU A 18 -6.67 -1.03 14.11
N GLY A 19 -7.20 -1.08 15.34
CA GLY A 19 -8.19 -2.09 15.78
C GLY A 19 -7.61 -3.40 16.31
N ALA A 20 -6.30 -3.64 16.14
CA ALA A 20 -5.60 -4.80 16.70
C ALA A 20 -4.35 -4.35 17.44
N ASP A 21 -4.07 -5.02 18.56
CA ASP A 21 -2.82 -4.85 19.31
C ASP A 21 -1.69 -5.65 18.61
N ARG A 22 -1.32 -5.20 17.40
CA ARG A 22 -0.19 -5.75 16.64
C ARG A 22 0.52 -4.65 15.88
N VAL A 23 1.78 -4.90 15.54
CA VAL A 23 2.52 -4.08 14.57
C VAL A 23 2.22 -4.52 13.13
N ALA A 24 2.60 -3.68 12.17
CA ALA A 24 2.54 -4.04 10.75
C ALA A 24 3.37 -5.29 10.49
N THR A 25 2.80 -6.23 9.75
CA THR A 25 3.42 -7.50 9.37
C THR A 25 4.06 -7.38 8.00
N ASP A 26 4.93 -8.33 7.66
CA ASP A 26 5.52 -8.43 6.32
C ASP A 26 4.45 -8.46 5.21
N GLN A 27 3.30 -9.10 5.46
CA GLN A 27 2.18 -9.12 4.52
C GLN A 27 1.55 -7.73 4.29
N ASP A 28 1.47 -6.89 5.32
CA ASP A 28 0.95 -5.52 5.19
C ASP A 28 1.94 -4.65 4.38
N HIS A 29 3.24 -4.82 4.63
CA HIS A 29 4.29 -4.17 3.86
C HIS A 29 4.30 -4.63 2.39
N ALA A 30 4.14 -5.93 2.14
CA ALA A 30 4.05 -6.48 0.79
C ALA A 30 2.81 -5.93 0.05
N LEU A 31 1.67 -5.82 0.74
CA LEU A 31 0.46 -5.23 0.16
C LEU A 31 0.66 -3.75 -0.17
N LEU A 32 1.30 -2.99 0.71
CA LEU A 32 1.64 -1.58 0.48
C LEU A 32 2.52 -1.41 -0.77
N ILE A 33 3.60 -2.20 -0.88
CA ILE A 33 4.53 -2.12 -2.02
C ILE A 33 3.80 -2.46 -3.31
N ALA A 34 3.02 -3.54 -3.32
CA ALA A 34 2.31 -3.98 -4.51
C ALA A 34 1.19 -3.02 -4.93
N ALA A 35 0.44 -2.45 -3.96
CA ALA A 35 -0.58 -1.44 -4.22
C ALA A 35 0.04 -0.16 -4.79
N GLN A 36 1.15 0.31 -4.23
CA GLN A 36 1.90 1.46 -4.76
C GLN A 36 2.41 1.21 -6.17
N ALA A 37 2.95 0.02 -6.44
CA ALA A 37 3.42 -0.34 -7.78
C ALA A 37 2.27 -0.36 -8.79
N LEU A 38 1.09 -0.83 -8.40
CA LEU A 38 -0.09 -0.86 -9.26
C LEU A 38 -0.64 0.56 -9.51
N LEU A 39 -0.79 1.37 -8.46
CA LEU A 39 -1.20 2.77 -8.56
C LEU A 39 -0.23 3.57 -9.45
N SER A 40 1.08 3.35 -9.33
CA SER A 40 2.08 4.03 -10.16
C SER A 40 1.97 3.71 -11.65
N GLN A 41 1.28 2.63 -12.02
CA GLN A 41 1.03 2.23 -13.42
C GLN A 41 -0.33 2.70 -13.94
N ASP A 42 -1.22 3.19 -13.07
CA ASP A 42 -2.56 3.62 -13.45
C ASP A 42 -2.55 5.02 -14.07
N ALA A 43 -3.26 5.18 -15.19
CA ALA A 43 -3.27 6.44 -15.93
C ALA A 43 -3.96 7.58 -15.15
N HIS A 44 -4.97 7.29 -14.33
CA HIS A 44 -5.63 8.30 -13.51
C HIS A 44 -4.74 8.76 -12.36
N PHE A 45 -4.02 7.82 -11.74
CA PHE A 45 -3.06 8.14 -10.70
C PHE A 45 -1.85 8.92 -11.24
N GLN A 46 -1.34 8.57 -12.43
CA GLN A 46 -0.26 9.31 -13.10
C GLN A 46 -0.67 10.73 -13.53
N ALA A 47 -1.96 10.98 -13.73
CA ALA A 47 -2.48 12.31 -14.02
C ALA A 47 -2.49 13.24 -12.79
N LEU A 48 -2.27 12.70 -11.58
CA LEU A 48 -2.18 13.50 -10.36
C LEU A 48 -0.85 14.25 -10.31
N THR A 49 -0.91 15.52 -9.92
CA THR A 49 0.29 16.34 -9.72
C THR A 49 0.98 15.90 -8.44
N THR A 50 2.11 15.18 -8.55
CA THR A 50 3.00 14.81 -7.42
C THR A 50 2.27 14.27 -6.18
N PRO A 51 1.50 13.17 -6.29
CA PRO A 51 0.81 12.59 -5.15
C PRO A 51 1.81 12.10 -4.10
N THR A 52 1.63 12.52 -2.84
CA THR A 52 2.51 12.14 -1.72
C THR A 52 1.73 11.30 -0.72
N LEU A 53 2.22 10.09 -0.43
CA LEU A 53 1.57 9.21 0.56
C LEU A 53 1.66 9.86 1.95
N SER A 54 0.52 10.31 2.45
CA SER A 54 0.39 11.04 3.72
C SER A 54 -0.10 10.17 4.87
N ARG A 55 -0.87 9.12 4.58
CA ARG A 55 -1.39 8.19 5.58
C ARG A 55 -1.44 6.77 5.02
N CYS A 56 -1.03 5.81 5.84
CA CYS A 56 -1.01 4.40 5.50
C CYS A 56 -1.42 3.59 6.73
N GLU A 57 -2.58 2.93 6.66
CA GLU A 57 -3.21 2.29 7.82
C GLU A 57 -3.77 0.92 7.49
N VAL A 58 -3.57 -0.04 8.37
CA VAL A 58 -4.21 -1.35 8.27
C VAL A 58 -5.37 -1.38 9.25
N ASN A 59 -6.58 -1.56 8.75
CA ASN A 59 -7.74 -1.80 9.59
C ASN A 59 -7.82 -3.30 9.93
N ALA A 60 -7.14 -3.68 11.02
CA ALA A 60 -7.15 -5.03 11.54
C ALA A 60 -8.19 -5.11 12.67
N GLY A 61 -9.42 -5.55 12.38
CA GLY A 61 -10.41 -5.76 13.44
C GLY A 61 -11.87 -5.43 13.13
N LEU A 62 -12.20 -4.99 11.91
CA LEU A 62 -13.59 -4.99 11.46
C LEU A 62 -13.90 -6.37 10.87
N GLU A 63 -15.03 -6.96 11.26
CA GLU A 63 -15.45 -8.31 10.83
C GLU A 63 -15.56 -8.41 9.29
N ASP A 64 -15.93 -7.30 8.64
CA ASP A 64 -16.00 -7.13 7.18
C ASP A 64 -14.60 -7.00 6.51
N THR A 65 -13.57 -6.72 7.30
CA THR A 65 -12.18 -6.54 6.86
C THR A 65 -11.28 -7.70 7.30
N ALA A 66 -11.84 -8.89 7.51
CA ALA A 66 -11.09 -10.09 7.90
C ALA A 66 -9.84 -10.42 7.04
N PRO A 67 -9.72 -10.04 5.74
CA PRO A 67 -8.46 -10.17 5.01
C PRO A 67 -7.48 -8.98 5.15
N GLY A 68 -7.80 -7.96 5.94
CA GLY A 68 -7.04 -6.73 6.15
C GLY A 68 -7.12 -5.80 4.93
N TYR A 69 -7.85 -4.69 5.06
CA TYR A 69 -7.75 -3.59 4.10
C TYR A 69 -6.64 -2.65 4.56
N LEU A 70 -5.77 -2.29 3.62
CA LEU A 70 -4.78 -1.25 3.76
C LEU A 70 -5.35 0.05 3.18
N TYR A 71 -5.66 0.99 4.05
CA TYR A 71 -6.05 2.35 3.69
C TYR A 71 -4.82 3.18 3.33
N LEU A 72 -4.87 3.83 2.17
CA LEU A 72 -3.84 4.72 1.65
C LEU A 72 -4.46 6.09 1.39
N ARG A 73 -3.78 7.15 1.82
CA ARG A 73 -4.17 8.53 1.51
C ARG A 73 -3.02 9.28 0.88
N TYR A 74 -3.23 9.78 -0.32
CA TYR A 74 -2.29 10.63 -1.02
C TYR A 74 -2.72 12.08 -0.92
N ASP A 75 -1.85 12.92 -0.38
CA ASP A 75 -1.99 14.37 -0.51
C ASP A 75 -1.60 14.76 -1.93
N VAL A 76 -2.42 15.59 -2.55
CA VAL A 76 -2.21 16.09 -3.91
C VAL A 76 -2.27 17.62 -3.86
N PRO A 77 -1.16 18.32 -4.15
CA PRO A 77 -1.12 19.78 -4.09
C PRO A 77 -2.27 20.43 -4.86
N ARG A 78 -3.01 21.31 -4.17
CA ARG A 78 -4.14 22.08 -4.71
C ARG A 78 -5.30 21.23 -5.22
N ALA A 79 -5.39 19.96 -4.80
CA ALA A 79 -6.48 19.07 -5.12
C ALA A 79 -7.01 18.39 -3.85
N VAL A 80 -8.13 17.69 -4.00
CA VAL A 80 -8.67 16.86 -2.92
C VAL A 80 -7.75 15.64 -2.73
N PRO A 81 -7.40 15.27 -1.49
CA PRO A 81 -6.63 14.05 -1.21
C PRO A 81 -7.28 12.83 -1.86
N GLN A 82 -6.46 11.95 -2.42
CA GLN A 82 -6.92 10.73 -3.06
C GLN A 82 -6.82 9.58 -2.08
N GLU A 83 -7.89 8.82 -1.92
CA GLU A 83 -8.03 7.76 -0.92
C GLU A 83 -8.21 6.42 -1.61
N PHE A 84 -7.48 5.42 -1.13
CA PHE A 84 -7.54 4.07 -1.66
C PHE A 84 -7.65 3.03 -0.55
N TRP A 85 -8.35 1.94 -0.86
CA TRP A 85 -8.47 0.75 -0.02
C TRP A 85 -7.87 -0.43 -0.76
N ALA A 86 -6.65 -0.77 -0.40
CA ALA A 86 -5.92 -1.90 -0.96
C ALA A 86 -6.24 -3.18 -0.20
N HIS A 87 -6.42 -4.27 -0.93
CA HIS A 87 -6.59 -5.61 -0.35
C HIS A 87 -6.03 -6.67 -1.27
N TRP A 88 -5.77 -7.86 -0.71
CA TRP A 88 -5.45 -9.03 -1.49
C TRP A 88 -6.69 -9.57 -2.22
N GLY A 89 -6.61 -9.68 -3.54
CA GLY A 89 -7.66 -10.19 -4.42
C GLY A 89 -7.18 -11.32 -5.34
N HIS A 90 -8.05 -11.71 -6.28
CA HIS A 90 -7.75 -12.75 -7.26
C HIS A 90 -6.90 -12.24 -8.44
N SER A 91 -6.98 -10.94 -8.74
CA SER A 91 -6.30 -10.32 -9.88
C SER A 91 -5.94 -8.87 -9.54
N ASN A 92 -4.96 -8.33 -10.26
CA ASN A 92 -4.60 -6.91 -10.15
C ASN A 92 -5.70 -6.06 -10.77
N HIS A 93 -6.26 -5.14 -10.00
CA HIS A 93 -7.32 -4.25 -10.47
C HIS A 93 -7.34 -2.95 -9.65
N ILE A 94 -7.57 -1.82 -10.33
CA ILE A 94 -7.80 -0.52 -9.71
C ILE A 94 -9.16 -0.01 -10.14
N ALA A 95 -10.06 0.16 -9.17
CA ALA A 95 -11.31 0.86 -9.37
C ALA A 95 -11.15 2.30 -8.86
N PHE A 96 -10.55 3.16 -9.67
CA PHE A 96 -10.17 4.52 -9.25
C PHE A 96 -11.35 5.33 -8.68
N LYS A 97 -12.54 5.21 -9.28
CA LYS A 97 -13.75 5.92 -8.82
C LYS A 97 -14.19 5.54 -7.40
N SER A 98 -13.98 4.29 -6.98
CA SER A 98 -14.33 3.80 -5.65
C SER A 98 -13.11 3.71 -4.73
N GLY A 99 -11.92 4.07 -5.20
CA GLY A 99 -10.66 3.95 -4.48
C GLY A 99 -10.22 2.50 -4.22
N GLN A 100 -10.85 1.48 -4.80
CA GLN A 100 -10.46 0.10 -4.50
C GLN A 100 -9.23 -0.33 -5.29
N VAL A 101 -8.29 -0.98 -4.61
CA VAL A 101 -7.08 -1.56 -5.21
C VAL A 101 -7.02 -3.03 -4.83
N SER A 102 -7.30 -3.91 -5.78
CA SER A 102 -7.13 -5.34 -5.59
C SER A 102 -5.75 -5.75 -6.09
N VAL A 103 -4.95 -6.36 -5.23
CA VAL A 103 -3.64 -6.90 -5.58
C VAL A 103 -3.74 -8.41 -5.64
N ALA A 104 -3.35 -9.00 -6.78
CA ALA A 104 -3.29 -10.45 -6.92
C ALA A 104 -2.37 -11.04 -5.85
N ARG A 105 -2.85 -12.03 -5.10
CA ARG A 105 -1.98 -12.74 -4.15
C ARG A 105 -0.81 -13.36 -4.91
N PRO A 106 0.44 -13.22 -4.43
CA PRO A 106 1.53 -13.97 -4.99
C PRO A 106 1.16 -15.45 -4.89
N LYS A 107 1.14 -16.16 -6.02
CA LYS A 107 1.08 -17.62 -5.98
C LYS A 107 2.26 -18.06 -5.14
N ALA A 108 2.02 -18.86 -4.10
CA ALA A 108 3.10 -19.54 -3.42
C ALA A 108 3.85 -20.32 -4.50
N THR A 109 5.02 -19.86 -4.88
CA THR A 109 5.92 -20.63 -5.73
C THR A 109 6.18 -21.89 -4.95
N ARG A 110 5.57 -23.01 -5.39
CA ARG A 110 5.95 -24.33 -4.93
C ARG A 110 7.42 -24.45 -5.26
N VAL A 111 8.28 -24.30 -4.25
CA VAL A 111 9.64 -24.80 -4.35
C VAL A 111 9.49 -26.29 -4.57
N GLU A 112 9.61 -26.72 -5.82
CA GLU A 112 9.84 -28.11 -6.13
C GLU A 112 11.20 -28.43 -5.53
N GLU A 113 11.18 -29.05 -4.36
CA GLU A 113 12.32 -29.61 -3.68
C GLU A 113 12.95 -30.62 -4.62
N ASN A 114 14.03 -30.21 -5.31
CA ASN A 114 14.82 -31.10 -6.14
C ASN A 114 15.68 -31.98 -5.21
N GLN A 115 15.03 -32.93 -4.53
CA GLN A 115 15.69 -34.11 -3.96
C GLN A 115 16.17 -35.01 -5.12
N ASP A 116 17.25 -34.60 -5.79
CA ASP A 116 18.04 -35.55 -6.57
C ASP A 116 19.05 -36.21 -5.63
N ASN A 117 18.56 -37.31 -5.09
CA ASN A 117 19.31 -38.35 -4.41
C ASN A 117 20.14 -39.12 -5.44
N THR A 118 21.48 -39.01 -5.41
CA THR A 118 22.43 -40.07 -5.79
C THR A 118 23.80 -39.82 -5.15
#